data_AF-W0EWN1-F1
#
_entry.id   AF-W0EWN1-F1
#
_cell.length_a   1.000
_cell.length_b   1.000
_cell.length_c   1.000
_cell.angle_alpha   90.00
_cell.angle_beta   90.00
_cell.angle_gamma   90.00
#
_symmetry.space_group_name_H-M   'P 1'
#
loop_
_entity.id
_entity.type
_entity.pdbx_description
1 polymer ?
#
loop_
_entity_poly.entity_id
_entity_poly.type
_entity_poly.pdbx_seq_one_letter_code
_entity_poly.pdbx_strand_id
1 'polypeptide(L)'
;MTMNKKRMAKMMQLANQALNDSGILQQDKDGPFIEDSYNGQTSAFGITVLMSGLIPALAIYYQEASDTRKINRRNILEAIGKMIENDKEVSIQIKDQPLNQKVKGADTLLRTAFTCANDKKILKQLSTEVLECATALKQVIRTYKLKK
;
A
#
# COMPACT_ATOMS: atom_id res chain seq x y z
N MET A 1 -15.03 8.46 -6.19
CA MET A 1 -14.38 8.84 -7.46
C MET A 1 -14.21 7.57 -8.27
N THR A 2 -14.67 7.53 -9.51
CA THR A 2 -14.49 6.35 -10.37
C THR A 2 -13.18 6.53 -11.14
N MET A 3 -12.17 5.70 -10.86
CA MET A 3 -10.92 5.70 -11.63
C MET A 3 -11.23 5.44 -13.11
N ASN A 4 -10.60 6.20 -14.02
CA ASN A 4 -10.73 5.91 -15.45
C ASN A 4 -9.94 4.63 -15.81
N LYS A 5 -10.28 3.99 -16.93
CA LYS A 5 -9.68 2.70 -17.35
C LYS A 5 -8.16 2.74 -17.49
N LYS A 6 -7.60 3.85 -18.00
CA LYS A 6 -6.15 4.03 -18.19
C LYS A 6 -5.42 4.11 -16.83
N ARG A 7 -6.00 4.86 -15.89
CA ARG A 7 -5.48 4.96 -14.51
C ARG A 7 -5.50 3.60 -13.83
N MET A 8 -6.60 2.86 -13.94
CA MET A 8 -6.73 1.54 -13.33
C MET A 8 -5.70 0.55 -13.88
N ALA A 9 -5.50 0.49 -15.20
CA ALA A 9 -4.48 -0.38 -15.81
C ALA A 9 -3.07 -0.06 -15.30
N LYS A 10 -2.74 1.23 -15.17
CA LYS A 10 -1.46 1.67 -14.60
C LYS A 10 -1.32 1.23 -13.13
N MET A 11 -2.35 1.42 -12.32
CA MET A 11 -2.34 1.02 -10.91
C MET A 11 -2.14 -0.48 -10.73
N MET A 12 -2.76 -1.30 -11.61
CA MET A 12 -2.52 -2.75 -11.62
C MET A 12 -1.08 -3.09 -11.97
N GLN A 13 -0.46 -2.40 -12.95
CA GLN A 13 0.95 -2.60 -13.29
C GLN A 13 1.86 -2.24 -12.10
N LEU A 14 1.63 -1.10 -11.45
CA LEU A 14 2.39 -0.66 -10.28
C LEU A 14 2.25 -1.64 -9.11
N ALA A 15 1.03 -2.12 -8.85
CA ALA A 15 0.78 -3.14 -7.82
C ALA A 15 1.55 -4.43 -8.12
N ASN A 16 1.55 -4.89 -9.37
CA ASN A 16 2.26 -6.10 -9.77
C ASN A 16 3.78 -5.99 -9.58
N GLN A 17 4.35 -4.82 -9.88
CA GLN A 17 5.76 -4.53 -9.60
C GLN A 17 6.05 -4.55 -8.10
N ALA A 18 5.23 -3.81 -7.32
CA ALA A 18 5.40 -3.67 -5.89
C ALA A 18 5.26 -5.00 -5.11
N LEU A 19 4.52 -5.99 -5.62
CA LEU A 19 4.40 -7.30 -5.00
C LEU A 19 5.74 -8.04 -4.89
N ASN A 20 6.62 -7.91 -5.88
CA ASN A 20 7.96 -8.50 -5.86
C ASN A 20 8.84 -7.80 -4.82
N ASP A 21 8.85 -6.46 -4.85
CA ASP A 21 9.76 -5.65 -4.03
C ASP A 21 9.37 -5.60 -2.55
N SER A 22 8.11 -5.89 -2.23
CA SER A 22 7.57 -5.83 -0.86
C SER A 22 7.71 -7.13 -0.07
N GLY A 23 8.10 -8.24 -0.70
CA GLY A 23 8.12 -9.56 -0.07
C GLY A 23 6.74 -10.16 0.18
N ILE A 24 5.70 -9.67 -0.49
CA ILE A 24 4.36 -10.29 -0.50
C ILE A 24 4.33 -11.48 -1.47
N LEU A 25 4.91 -11.31 -2.66
CA LEU A 25 5.03 -12.40 -3.62
C LEU A 25 6.16 -13.32 -3.21
N GLN A 26 5.83 -14.59 -3.07
CA GLN A 26 6.77 -15.64 -2.70
C GLN A 26 6.87 -16.66 -3.84
N GLN A 27 7.89 -17.51 -3.77
CA GLN A 27 8.14 -18.53 -4.77
C GLN A 27 8.35 -19.89 -4.10
N ASP A 28 7.71 -20.90 -4.66
CA ASP A 28 7.93 -22.30 -4.29
C ASP A 28 8.10 -23.18 -5.52
N LYS A 29 8.06 -24.50 -5.32
CA LYS A 29 8.24 -25.52 -6.37
C LYS A 29 7.16 -25.48 -7.45
N ASP A 30 5.95 -24.99 -7.13
CA ASP A 30 4.82 -24.87 -8.06
C ASP A 30 4.78 -23.48 -8.76
N GLY A 31 5.70 -22.58 -8.42
CA GLY A 31 5.78 -21.24 -8.98
C GLY A 31 5.43 -20.12 -7.98
N PRO A 32 5.08 -18.91 -8.47
CA PRO A 32 4.80 -17.77 -7.62
C PRO A 32 3.47 -17.92 -6.87
N PHE A 33 3.47 -17.61 -5.58
CA PHE A 33 2.29 -17.66 -4.72
C PHE A 33 2.26 -16.51 -3.72
N ILE A 34 1.09 -16.28 -3.12
CA ILE A 34 0.90 -15.30 -2.05
C ILE A 34 0.19 -15.99 -0.88
N GLU A 35 0.64 -15.73 0.35
CA GLU A 35 -0.07 -16.16 1.56
C GLU A 35 -1.48 -15.52 1.61
N ASP A 36 -2.55 -16.31 1.71
CA ASP A 36 -3.94 -15.84 1.68
C ASP A 36 -4.25 -14.81 2.79
N SER A 37 -3.48 -14.85 3.87
CA SER A 37 -3.53 -13.81 4.90
C SER A 37 -3.30 -12.40 4.34
N TYR A 38 -2.44 -12.21 3.32
CA TYR A 38 -2.24 -10.90 2.67
C TYR A 38 -3.49 -10.44 1.94
N ASN A 39 -4.25 -11.35 1.33
CA ASN A 39 -5.52 -11.05 0.66
C ASN A 39 -6.52 -10.46 1.68
N GLY A 40 -6.72 -11.12 2.82
CA GLY A 40 -7.58 -10.62 3.90
C GLY A 40 -7.09 -9.30 4.52
N GLN A 41 -5.81 -9.24 4.89
CA GLN A 41 -5.23 -8.07 5.57
C GLN A 41 -5.18 -6.83 4.67
N THR A 42 -4.96 -6.95 3.36
CA THR A 42 -4.99 -5.79 2.44
C THR A 42 -6.38 -5.16 2.38
N SER A 43 -7.45 -5.96 2.39
CA SER A 43 -8.82 -5.46 2.50
C SER A 43 -9.10 -4.80 3.86
N ALA A 44 -8.69 -5.46 4.94
CA ALA A 44 -8.87 -4.94 6.30
C ALA A 44 -8.12 -3.61 6.50
N PHE A 45 -6.97 -3.43 5.88
CA PHE A 45 -6.21 -2.19 5.90
C PHE A 45 -7.01 -1.02 5.33
N GLY A 46 -7.58 -1.17 4.13
CA GLY A 46 -8.40 -0.13 3.50
C GLY A 46 -9.59 0.27 4.36
N ILE A 47 -10.27 -0.69 4.99
CA ILE A 47 -11.37 -0.41 5.94
C ILE A 47 -10.86 0.32 7.19
N THR A 48 -9.70 -0.07 7.72
CA THR A 48 -9.12 0.58 8.90
C THR A 48 -8.76 2.04 8.61
N VAL A 49 -8.23 2.35 7.42
CA VAL A 49 -7.98 3.73 6.97
C VAL A 49 -9.28 4.53 6.93
N LEU A 50 -10.37 3.96 6.40
CA LEU A 50 -11.67 4.62 6.33
C LEU A 50 -12.31 4.86 7.70
N MET A 51 -12.17 3.92 8.63
CA MET A 51 -12.83 3.96 9.95
C MET A 51 -12.02 4.75 11.00
N SER A 52 -10.71 4.58 11.00
CA SER A 52 -9.81 5.12 12.04
C SER A 52 -8.91 6.25 11.55
N GLY A 53 -8.91 6.53 10.24
CA GLY A 53 -8.01 7.48 9.62
C GLY A 53 -6.66 6.87 9.25
N LEU A 54 -5.90 7.60 8.42
CA LEU A 54 -4.66 7.12 7.83
C LEU A 54 -3.57 6.81 8.87
N ILE A 55 -3.25 7.77 9.75
CA ILE A 55 -2.12 7.63 10.69
C ILE A 55 -2.30 6.43 11.64
N PRO A 56 -3.45 6.25 12.31
CA PRO A 56 -3.67 5.07 13.15
C PRO A 56 -3.58 3.76 12.37
N ALA A 57 -4.15 3.70 11.16
CA ALA A 57 -4.08 2.51 10.31
C ALA A 57 -2.64 2.14 9.93
N LEU A 58 -1.84 3.14 9.52
CA LEU A 58 -0.43 2.94 9.21
C LEU A 58 0.34 2.46 10.45
N ALA A 59 0.14 3.06 11.62
CA ALA A 59 0.81 2.64 12.85
C ALA A 59 0.50 1.17 13.22
N ILE A 60 -0.76 0.75 13.12
CA ILE A 60 -1.19 -0.63 13.40
C ILE A 60 -0.49 -1.63 12.46
N TYR A 61 -0.36 -1.31 11.18
CA TYR A 61 0.23 -2.19 10.18
C TYR A 61 1.75 -2.11 10.15
N TYR A 62 2.33 -1.02 10.64
CA TYR A 62 3.78 -0.84 10.76
C TYR A 62 4.36 -1.57 11.95
N GLN A 63 3.60 -1.70 13.05
CA GLN A 63 3.99 -2.51 14.20
C GLN A 63 4.37 -3.93 13.77
N GLU A 64 5.50 -4.40 14.27
CA GLU A 64 6.05 -5.71 13.94
C GLU A 64 5.03 -6.82 14.25
N ALA A 65 5.12 -7.90 13.47
CA ALA A 65 4.35 -9.08 13.74
C ALA A 65 4.70 -9.59 15.15
N SER A 66 3.69 -9.79 16.00
CA SER A 66 3.88 -10.65 17.17
C SER A 66 4.25 -12.06 16.67
N ASP A 67 4.97 -12.84 17.47
CA ASP A 67 5.42 -14.21 17.14
C ASP A 67 4.29 -15.16 16.68
N THR A 68 3.04 -14.77 16.90
CA THR A 68 1.82 -15.51 16.55
C THR A 68 1.25 -15.18 15.16
N ARG A 69 1.80 -14.21 14.42
CA ARG A 69 1.23 -13.76 13.13
C ARG A 69 1.91 -14.42 11.95
N LYS A 70 1.08 -15.00 11.07
CA LYS A 70 1.50 -15.71 9.87
C LYS A 70 2.21 -14.84 8.83
N ILE A 71 1.90 -13.55 8.76
CA ILE A 71 2.47 -12.64 7.75
C ILE A 71 2.99 -11.34 8.36
N ASN A 72 3.98 -10.75 7.69
CA ASN A 72 4.45 -9.41 8.01
C ASN A 72 3.56 -8.36 7.32
N ARG A 73 2.68 -7.71 8.10
CA ARG A 73 1.74 -6.69 7.59
C ARG A 73 2.44 -5.41 7.12
N ARG A 74 3.67 -5.15 7.58
CA ARG A 74 4.48 -4.03 7.09
C ARG A 74 4.73 -4.15 5.59
N ASN A 75 4.77 -5.36 5.05
CA ASN A 75 4.94 -5.58 3.61
C ASN A 75 3.77 -4.98 2.79
N ILE A 76 2.56 -4.87 3.36
CA ILE A 76 1.44 -4.17 2.71
C ILE A 76 1.74 -2.68 2.58
N LEU A 77 2.29 -2.07 3.64
CA LEU A 77 2.70 -0.67 3.61
C LEU A 77 3.90 -0.45 2.69
N GLU A 78 4.81 -1.43 2.63
CA GLU A 78 5.95 -1.41 1.71
C GLU A 78 5.46 -1.40 0.26
N ALA A 79 4.56 -2.32 -0.09
CA ALA A 79 3.97 -2.38 -1.43
C ALA A 79 3.27 -1.06 -1.81
N ILE A 80 2.44 -0.52 -0.92
CA ILE A 80 1.76 0.77 -1.16
C ILE A 80 2.76 1.90 -1.33
N GLY A 81 3.79 1.96 -0.49
CA GLY A 81 4.85 2.97 -0.60
C GLY A 81 5.59 2.88 -1.94
N LYS A 82 5.90 1.67 -2.40
CA LYS A 82 6.52 1.41 -3.71
C LYS A 82 5.62 1.75 -4.89
N MET A 83 4.30 1.53 -4.76
CA MET A 83 3.35 1.97 -5.77
C MET A 83 3.34 3.49 -5.91
N ILE A 84 3.33 4.21 -4.78
CA ILE A 84 3.37 5.69 -4.76
C ILE A 84 4.70 6.20 -5.33
N GLU A 85 5.84 5.61 -4.95
CA GLU A 85 7.17 5.96 -5.46
C GLU A 85 7.24 5.94 -6.99
N ASN A 86 6.70 4.87 -7.57
CA ASN A 86 6.78 4.62 -9.01
C ASN A 86 5.67 5.33 -9.80
N ASP A 87 4.73 5.97 -9.12
CA ASP A 87 3.65 6.68 -9.78
C ASP A 87 4.01 8.11 -10.14
N LYS A 88 4.44 8.29 -11.39
CA LYS A 88 4.77 9.61 -11.96
C LYS A 88 3.57 10.54 -12.15
N GLU A 89 2.33 10.05 -12.01
CA GLU A 89 1.12 10.89 -12.12
C GLU A 89 0.69 11.50 -10.78
N VAL A 90 1.25 11.01 -9.66
CA VAL A 90 1.01 11.60 -8.35
C VAL A 90 1.62 12.99 -8.32
N SER A 91 0.75 14.01 -8.28
CA SER A 91 1.12 15.42 -8.34
C SER A 91 1.06 16.12 -6.98
N ILE A 92 0.75 15.39 -5.91
CA ILE A 92 0.67 15.95 -4.55
C ILE A 92 2.05 16.47 -4.14
N GLN A 93 2.11 17.73 -3.72
CA GLN A 93 3.31 18.36 -3.18
C GLN A 93 3.27 18.35 -1.66
N ILE A 94 4.36 17.96 -1.02
CA ILE A 94 4.51 17.97 0.43
C ILE A 94 5.78 18.74 0.76
N LYS A 95 5.65 19.91 1.40
CA LYS A 95 6.78 20.75 1.82
C LYS A 95 7.85 20.83 0.71
N ASP A 96 7.42 21.30 -0.47
CA ASP A 96 8.25 21.60 -1.65
C ASP A 96 8.78 20.41 -2.46
N GLN A 97 8.35 19.17 -2.16
CA GLN A 97 8.70 18.00 -2.97
C GLN A 97 7.46 17.18 -3.35
N PRO A 98 7.45 16.58 -4.56
CA PRO A 98 6.42 15.61 -4.95
C PRO A 98 6.33 14.43 -3.98
N LEU A 99 5.11 13.95 -3.73
CA LEU A 99 4.84 12.82 -2.84
C LEU A 99 5.62 11.56 -3.25
N ASN A 100 5.70 11.26 -4.55
CA ASN A 100 6.42 10.10 -5.09
C ASN A 100 7.96 10.17 -4.92
N GLN A 101 8.52 11.34 -4.59
CA GLN A 101 9.93 11.46 -4.21
C GLN A 101 10.16 11.28 -2.72
N LYS A 102 9.15 11.56 -1.89
CA LYS A 102 9.21 11.38 -0.44
C LYS A 102 8.88 9.97 -0.01
N VAL A 103 7.92 9.31 -0.65
CA VAL A 103 7.45 7.97 -0.29
C VAL A 103 8.09 6.93 -1.19
N LYS A 104 8.83 6.00 -0.57
CA LYS A 104 9.64 4.95 -1.19
C LYS A 104 9.44 3.55 -0.57
N GLY A 105 8.44 3.42 0.28
CA GLY A 105 8.22 2.23 1.11
C GLY A 105 7.57 2.55 2.45
N ALA A 106 7.46 1.57 3.34
CA ALA A 106 6.66 1.63 4.57
C ALA A 106 7.12 2.74 5.54
N ASP A 107 8.43 2.86 5.79
CA ASP A 107 8.99 3.83 6.74
C ASP A 107 8.71 5.27 6.26
N THR A 108 9.07 5.56 5.01
CA THR A 108 8.85 6.87 4.42
C THR A 108 7.37 7.23 4.27
N LEU A 109 6.49 6.26 4.00
CA LEU A 109 5.04 6.46 3.98
C LEU A 109 4.53 6.90 5.37
N LEU A 110 4.93 6.19 6.42
CA LEU A 110 4.54 6.51 7.79
C LEU A 110 5.06 7.90 8.21
N ARG A 111 6.35 8.18 7.97
CA ARG A 111 6.96 9.49 8.27
C ARG A 111 6.30 10.64 7.52
N THR A 112 5.94 10.42 6.25
CA THR A 112 5.25 11.41 5.43
C THR A 112 3.87 11.69 6.00
N ALA A 113 3.11 10.67 6.38
CA ALA A 113 1.80 10.84 7.01
C ALA A 113 1.87 11.67 8.31
N PHE A 114 2.86 11.40 9.18
CA PHE A 114 3.10 12.20 10.39
C PHE A 114 3.50 13.64 10.08
N THR A 115 4.35 13.85 9.07
CA THR A 115 4.78 15.19 8.64
C THR A 115 3.60 16.04 8.16
N CYS A 116 2.58 15.40 7.60
CA CYS A 116 1.37 16.02 7.09
C CYS A 116 0.21 16.06 8.09
N ALA A 117 0.39 15.57 9.32
CA ALA A 117 -0.71 15.37 10.27
C ALA A 117 -1.55 16.64 10.54
N ASN A 118 -0.89 17.81 10.53
CA ASN A 118 -1.54 19.10 10.77
C ASN A 118 -2.16 19.73 9.50
N ASP A 119 -1.82 19.23 8.30
CA ASP A 119 -2.42 19.69 7.04
C ASP A 119 -3.50 18.70 6.60
N LYS A 120 -4.74 18.99 6.99
CA LYS A 120 -5.91 18.13 6.69
C LYS A 120 -6.11 17.90 5.19
N LYS A 121 -5.75 18.87 4.34
CA LYS A 121 -5.93 18.76 2.89
C LYS A 121 -4.93 17.76 2.33
N ILE A 122 -3.65 17.94 2.64
CA ILE A 122 -2.58 17.04 2.19
C ILE A 122 -2.80 15.63 2.77
N LEU A 123 -3.14 15.52 4.05
CA LEU A 123 -3.40 14.23 4.69
C LEU A 123 -4.57 13.48 4.04
N LYS A 124 -5.64 14.20 3.65
CA LYS A 124 -6.76 13.63 2.90
C LYS A 124 -6.33 13.16 1.51
N GLN A 125 -5.52 13.93 0.80
CA GLN A 125 -5.00 13.52 -0.52
C GLN A 125 -4.11 12.28 -0.41
N LEU A 126 -3.19 12.24 0.56
CA LEU A 126 -2.37 11.06 0.83
C LEU A 126 -3.23 9.84 1.19
N SER A 127 -4.28 10.04 1.99
CA SER A 127 -5.21 8.96 2.32
C SER A 127 -5.93 8.41 1.09
N THR A 128 -6.29 9.26 0.12
CA THR A 128 -6.88 8.82 -1.15
C THR A 128 -5.89 7.97 -1.94
N GLU A 129 -4.65 8.43 -2.13
CA GLU A 129 -3.63 7.65 -2.85
C GLU A 129 -3.36 6.29 -2.21
N VAL A 130 -3.28 6.25 -0.87
CA VAL A 130 -3.10 5.00 -0.11
C VAL A 130 -4.28 4.04 -0.33
N LEU A 131 -5.51 4.54 -0.36
CA LEU A 131 -6.70 3.73 -0.59
C LEU A 131 -6.78 3.22 -2.05
N GLU A 132 -6.41 4.05 -3.02
CA GLU A 132 -6.34 3.64 -4.44
C GLU A 132 -5.28 2.55 -4.63
N CYS A 133 -4.09 2.73 -4.03
CA CYS A 133 -3.04 1.72 -4.02
C CYS A 133 -3.50 0.41 -3.37
N ALA A 134 -4.09 0.47 -2.17
CA ALA A 134 -4.59 -0.71 -1.46
C ALA A 134 -5.66 -1.46 -2.29
N THR A 135 -6.52 -0.73 -2.98
CA THR A 135 -7.56 -1.30 -3.85
C THR A 135 -6.94 -2.05 -5.04
N ALA A 136 -6.01 -1.42 -5.76
CA ALA A 136 -5.33 -2.05 -6.88
C ALA A 136 -4.46 -3.24 -6.43
N LEU A 137 -3.73 -3.10 -5.32
CA LEU A 137 -2.95 -4.18 -4.72
C LEU A 137 -3.83 -5.38 -4.40
N LYS A 138 -4.99 -5.17 -3.78
CA LYS A 138 -5.96 -6.23 -3.51
C LYS A 138 -6.45 -6.91 -4.79
N GLN A 139 -6.71 -6.16 -5.86
CA GLN A 139 -7.13 -6.74 -7.14
C GLN A 139 -6.05 -7.65 -7.73
N VAL A 140 -4.78 -7.20 -7.71
CA VAL A 140 -3.65 -7.98 -8.23
C VAL A 140 -3.34 -9.19 -7.34
N ILE A 141 -3.38 -9.08 -6.01
CA ILE A 141 -3.18 -10.25 -5.13
C ILE A 141 -4.12 -11.41 -5.51
N ARG A 142 -5.37 -11.10 -5.88
CA ARG A 142 -6.38 -12.11 -6.26
C ARG A 142 -6.10 -12.80 -7.59
N THR A 143 -5.16 -12.31 -8.41
CA THR A 143 -4.78 -12.97 -9.67
C THR A 143 -3.69 -14.02 -9.48
N TYR A 144 -3.09 -14.12 -8.29
CA TYR A 144 -2.07 -15.10 -7.95
C TYR A 144 -2.66 -16.33 -7.25
N LYS A 145 -1.91 -17.45 -7.25
CA LYS A 145 -2.22 -18.62 -6.44
C LYS A 145 -2.11 -18.26 -4.96
N LEU A 146 -3.21 -18.37 -4.23
CA LEU A 146 -3.25 -18.11 -2.79
C LEU A 146 -2.97 -19.41 -2.02
N LYS A 147 -1.97 -19.40 -1.14
CA LYS A 147 -1.64 -20.53 -0.25
C LYS A 147 -1.99 -20.20 1.20
N LYS A 148 -2.31 -21.24 1.96
CA LYS A 148 -2.87 -21.12 3.30
C LYS A 148 -1.86 -21.01 4.39
#